data_AF-A0A6J5VJD0-F1
#
_entry.id   AF-A0A6J5VJD0-F1
#
_cell.length_a   1.000
_cell.length_b   1.000
_cell.length_c   1.000
_cell.angle_alpha   90.00
_cell.angle_beta   90.00
_cell.angle_gamma   90.00
#
_symmetry.space_group_name_H-M   'P 1'
#
loop_
_entity.id
_entity.type
_entity.pdbx_description
1 polymer ?
#
loop_
_entity_poly.entity_id
_entity_poly.type
_entity_poly.pdbx_seq_one_letter_code
_entity_poly.pdbx_strand_id
1 'polypeptide(L)'
;MAVLVLADRKKLWASSGKVGSYGLVAEKSENKFRFKSGFRREKTDLPRHRSKHRSFIAVDPLVGMCFLVFRCGCAVEIAGHVDAFRSITVRDTIDDLPAVGNGASKVNLEYESDPSSWFQKKIRGEMAVLTDHISKEMNELNLIRCQRIPKRPGADWQCLPDEKVKLSTGQIVDLIPWCLPNTAKRHNQWKGLFGRLDWEGNFPTSITDPQPMGKVGMCFHPDQDRILTVRECARSQGFADSYQFSGTILHKHRQIGNAVPPTLAYALGTKLKEAIDSKRLSSQE
;
A
#
# COMPACT_ATOMS: atom_id res chain seq x y z
N MET A 1 16.78 11.08 18.09
CA MET A 1 15.46 10.84 18.72
C MET A 1 14.76 12.18 18.84
N ALA A 2 13.62 12.40 18.18
CA ALA A 2 12.88 13.65 18.32
C ALA A 2 11.45 13.35 18.78
N VAL A 3 11.18 13.76 20.02
CA VAL A 3 9.84 13.81 20.64
C VAL A 3 9.17 15.07 20.13
N LEU A 4 7.95 14.95 19.57
CA LEU A 4 7.18 16.09 19.09
C LEU A 4 6.28 16.61 20.21
N VAL A 5 6.52 17.85 20.65
CA VAL A 5 5.67 18.64 21.55
C VAL A 5 4.82 19.58 20.69
N LEU A 6 3.50 19.59 20.90
CA LEU A 6 2.55 20.49 20.22
C LEU A 6 2.34 21.77 21.03
N ALA A 7 2.36 22.93 20.35
CA ALA A 7 1.91 24.22 20.85
C ALA A 7 1.44 25.13 19.68
N ASP A 8 0.73 26.21 20.04
CA ASP A 8 -0.50 26.76 19.42
C ASP A 8 -0.33 27.91 18.40
N ARG A 9 -1.45 28.24 17.75
CA ARG A 9 -1.82 29.14 16.61
C ARG A 9 -1.31 30.59 16.60
N LYS A 10 -1.19 31.16 15.38
CA LYS A 10 -2.00 32.30 14.83
C LYS A 10 -1.38 32.96 13.56
N LYS A 11 -2.11 33.00 12.44
CA LYS A 11 -2.50 34.19 11.60
C LYS A 11 -2.93 33.77 10.17
N LEU A 12 -3.92 34.49 9.64
CA LEU A 12 -4.74 34.23 8.42
C LEU A 12 -4.56 35.38 7.41
N TRP A 13 -4.69 35.08 6.11
CA TRP A 13 -5.18 36.05 5.10
C TRP A 13 -5.99 35.34 3.99
N ALA A 14 -6.96 36.05 3.42
CA ALA A 14 -8.05 35.53 2.59
C ALA A 14 -8.24 36.37 1.31
N SER A 15 -8.72 35.75 0.23
CA SER A 15 -9.43 36.45 -0.87
C SER A 15 -10.55 35.57 -1.42
N SER A 16 -11.65 36.21 -1.83
CA SER A 16 -12.97 35.63 -2.07
C SER A 16 -13.42 35.72 -3.53
N GLY A 17 -14.11 34.66 -4.01
CA GLY A 17 -14.92 34.65 -5.24
C GLY A 17 -15.89 33.45 -5.23
N LYS A 18 -17.17 33.67 -5.55
CA LYS A 18 -18.25 32.65 -5.61
C LYS A 18 -18.78 32.51 -7.05
N VAL A 19 -19.22 31.30 -7.43
CA VAL A 19 -20.47 30.83 -8.15
C VAL A 19 -20.17 29.39 -8.65
N GLY A 20 -21.01 28.34 -8.66
CA GLY A 20 -22.40 28.07 -8.28
C GLY A 20 -22.77 26.57 -8.56
N SER A 21 -23.82 26.09 -7.86
CA SER A 21 -24.67 24.88 -8.05
C SER A 21 -24.06 23.45 -8.12
N TYR A 22 -24.59 22.57 -7.26
CA TYR A 22 -24.15 21.20 -6.89
C TYR A 22 -22.85 21.13 -6.07
N GLY A 23 -22.85 21.78 -4.91
CA GLY A 23 -21.68 21.84 -4.04
C GLY A 23 -22.04 21.78 -2.56
N LEU A 24 -21.12 21.24 -1.77
CA LEU A 24 -21.09 21.34 -0.31
C LEU A 24 -21.33 22.81 0.11
N VAL A 25 -22.44 23.06 0.81
CA VAL A 25 -22.71 24.40 1.35
C VAL A 25 -21.84 24.60 2.59
N ALA A 26 -20.78 25.38 2.45
CA ALA A 26 -20.01 25.88 3.59
C ALA A 26 -20.78 27.05 4.24
N GLU A 27 -21.32 26.81 5.43
CA GLU A 27 -21.95 27.86 6.25
C GLU A 27 -20.89 28.47 7.18
N LYS A 28 -20.69 29.79 7.10
CA LYS A 28 -19.70 30.51 7.92
C LYS A 28 -20.39 31.01 9.20
N SER A 29 -20.12 30.34 10.33
CA SER A 29 -20.38 30.88 11.66
C SER A 29 -19.08 30.81 12.46
N GLU A 30 -18.59 31.98 12.89
CA GLU A 30 -17.49 32.20 13.84
C GLU A 30 -16.36 31.15 13.83
N ASN A 31 -15.30 31.42 13.06
CA ASN A 31 -13.98 30.77 13.15
C ASN A 31 -13.91 29.23 12.95
N LYS A 32 -14.91 28.59 12.33
CA LYS A 32 -14.83 27.18 11.89
C LYS A 32 -15.43 26.98 10.50
N PHE A 33 -14.71 26.29 9.60
CA PHE A 33 -15.35 25.61 8.46
C PHE A 33 -16.01 24.34 8.99
N ARG A 34 -17.32 24.22 8.79
CA ARG A 34 -18.09 23.03 9.15
C ARG A 34 -18.74 22.50 7.89
N PHE A 35 -18.24 21.37 7.37
CA PHE A 35 -18.95 20.62 6.34
C PHE A 35 -20.15 19.94 7.01
N LYS A 36 -21.36 20.46 6.81
CA LYS A 36 -22.59 19.74 7.16
C LYS A 36 -22.87 18.74 6.04
N SER A 37 -22.76 17.44 6.34
CA SER A 37 -23.39 16.42 5.51
C SER A 37 -24.91 16.56 5.68
N GLY A 38 -25.57 17.20 4.73
CA GLY A 38 -27.03 17.15 4.60
C GLY A 38 -27.46 15.77 4.13
N PHE A 39 -27.24 14.73 4.96
CA PHE A 39 -27.80 13.40 4.75
C PHE A 39 -28.91 13.22 5.78
N ARG A 40 -30.16 13.31 5.33
CA ARG A 40 -31.33 12.92 6.12
C ARG A 40 -31.18 11.42 6.39
N ARG A 41 -31.00 11.04 7.66
CA ARG A 41 -30.93 9.64 8.09
C ARG A 41 -32.31 9.00 7.92
N GLU A 42 -32.48 8.19 6.88
CA GLU A 42 -33.43 7.08 6.95
C GLU A 42 -32.80 5.98 7.81
N LYS A 43 -33.52 5.55 8.85
CA LYS A 43 -33.09 4.49 9.75
C LYS A 43 -33.14 3.17 8.99
N THR A 44 -31.99 2.61 8.66
CA THR A 44 -31.85 1.19 8.38
C THR A 44 -30.75 0.62 9.28
N ASP A 45 -31.11 -0.44 10.01
CA ASP A 45 -30.26 -1.10 10.99
C ASP A 45 -29.11 -1.84 10.30
N LEU A 46 -27.89 -1.31 10.46
CA LEU A 46 -26.65 -2.01 10.11
C LEU A 46 -25.65 -1.97 11.29
N PRO A 47 -24.88 -3.05 11.54
CA PRO A 47 -24.12 -3.20 12.78
C PRO A 47 -22.94 -2.24 12.88
N ARG A 48 -22.73 -1.69 14.08
CA ARG A 48 -21.59 -0.81 14.41
C ARG A 48 -20.27 -1.58 14.35
N HIS A 49 -19.46 -1.36 13.31
CA HIS A 49 -18.05 -1.78 13.31
C HIS A 49 -17.13 -0.62 13.71
N ARG A 50 -16.48 -0.75 14.88
CA ARG A 50 -15.39 0.14 15.31
C ARG A 50 -14.11 -0.23 14.55
N SER A 51 -13.80 0.48 13.47
CA SER A 51 -12.42 0.62 12.99
C SER A 51 -11.89 1.97 13.46
N LYS A 52 -10.97 1.95 14.43
CA LYS A 52 -10.22 3.11 14.87
C LYS A 52 -8.96 3.19 13.98
N HIS A 53 -8.60 4.40 13.55
CA HIS A 53 -7.35 4.74 12.82
C HIS A 53 -7.31 4.43 11.31
N ARG A 54 -8.05 5.20 10.50
CA ARG A 54 -7.71 5.37 9.07
C ARG A 54 -7.66 6.84 8.72
N SER A 55 -6.48 7.31 8.32
CA SER A 55 -6.33 8.52 7.50
C SER A 55 -6.44 8.07 6.04
N PHE A 56 -7.06 8.88 5.19
CA PHE A 56 -7.16 8.59 3.76
C PHE A 56 -6.73 9.83 2.96
N ILE A 57 -6.17 9.57 1.78
CA ILE A 57 -5.85 10.61 0.81
C ILE A 57 -7.11 10.83 -0.03
N ALA A 58 -7.59 12.08 -0.07
CA ALA A 58 -8.69 12.50 -0.92
C ALA A 58 -8.13 13.37 -2.03
N VAL A 59 -8.55 13.12 -3.28
CA VAL A 59 -8.22 13.94 -4.44
C VAL A 59 -9.49 14.68 -4.83
N ASP A 60 -9.43 16.00 -4.96
CA ASP A 60 -10.51 16.79 -5.53
C ASP A 60 -10.48 16.62 -7.06
N PRO A 61 -11.53 16.04 -7.68
CA PRO A 61 -11.56 15.79 -9.12
C PRO A 61 -11.69 17.05 -9.97
N LEU A 62 -12.05 18.21 -9.40
CA LEU A 62 -12.21 19.46 -10.14
C LEU A 62 -10.93 20.30 -10.20
N VAL A 63 -10.03 20.16 -9.24
CA VAL A 63 -8.82 21.00 -9.12
C VAL A 63 -7.52 20.22 -8.95
N GLY A 64 -7.57 18.88 -8.91
CA GLY A 64 -6.39 18.02 -8.77
C GLY A 64 -5.67 18.14 -7.42
N MET A 65 -6.29 18.77 -6.42
CA MET A 65 -5.70 18.97 -5.10
C MET A 65 -5.75 17.69 -4.26
N CYS A 66 -4.62 17.31 -3.71
CA CYS A 66 -4.51 16.17 -2.79
C CYS A 66 -4.58 16.63 -1.34
N PHE A 67 -5.50 16.04 -0.58
CA PHE A 67 -5.68 16.30 0.85
C PHE A 67 -5.41 15.04 1.67
N LEU A 68 -4.60 15.16 2.72
CA LEU A 68 -4.54 14.16 3.78
C LEU A 68 -5.64 14.48 4.80
N VAL A 69 -6.68 13.67 4.85
CA VAL A 69 -7.83 13.92 5.74
C VAL A 69 -7.64 13.16 7.06
N PHE A 70 -7.50 13.91 8.16
CA PHE A 70 -7.46 13.37 9.51
C PHE A 70 -8.85 13.32 10.13
N ARG A 71 -9.08 12.36 11.03
CA ARG A 71 -10.36 12.20 11.75
C ARG A 71 -10.76 13.42 12.61
N CYS A 72 -9.86 14.36 12.86
CA CYS A 72 -10.17 15.66 13.48
C CYS A 72 -10.95 16.63 12.56
N GLY A 73 -11.18 16.27 11.30
CA GLY A 73 -11.69 17.18 10.28
C GLY A 73 -10.63 18.13 9.74
N CYS A 74 -9.37 17.92 10.10
CA CYS A 74 -8.23 18.65 9.58
C CYS A 74 -7.80 18.01 8.26
N ALA A 75 -7.75 18.80 7.19
CA ALA A 75 -7.19 18.41 5.91
C ALA A 75 -5.87 19.15 5.72
N VAL A 76 -4.81 18.43 5.37
CA VAL A 76 -3.54 19.04 4.97
C VAL A 76 -3.45 18.93 3.46
N GLU A 77 -3.34 20.07 2.78
CA GLU A 77 -3.01 20.10 1.36
C GLU A 77 -1.58 19.58 1.18
N ILE A 78 -1.43 18.53 0.40
CA ILE A 78 -0.15 17.84 0.22
C ILE A 78 0.56 18.36 -1.06
N ALA A 79 -0.17 18.93 -2.01
CA ALA A 79 0.38 19.54 -3.22
C ALA A 79 -0.63 20.49 -3.90
N GLY A 80 -0.14 21.62 -4.39
CA GLY A 80 -0.86 22.49 -5.34
C GLY A 80 -0.79 21.91 -6.76
N HIS A 81 -1.77 22.27 -7.60
CA HIS A 81 -2.05 21.80 -8.97
C HIS A 81 -1.03 20.78 -9.52
N VAL A 82 -1.28 19.51 -9.23
CA VAL A 82 -0.52 18.40 -9.79
C VAL A 82 -1.25 18.01 -11.06
N ASP A 83 -0.60 18.11 -12.22
CA ASP A 83 -1.09 17.40 -13.40
C ASP A 83 -1.42 15.97 -12.98
N ALA A 84 -2.67 15.55 -13.14
CA ALA A 84 -3.19 14.35 -12.51
C ALA A 84 -2.43 13.10 -13.02
N PHE A 85 -1.40 12.68 -12.30
CA PHE A 85 -0.68 11.45 -12.61
C PHE A 85 -1.63 10.26 -12.42
N ARG A 86 -1.60 9.31 -13.36
CA ARG A 86 -2.30 8.03 -13.19
C ARG A 86 -1.72 7.26 -11.99
N SER A 87 -2.51 6.36 -11.41
CA SER A 87 -2.03 5.46 -10.37
C SER A 87 -0.92 4.54 -10.86
N ILE A 88 0.06 4.27 -10.00
CA ILE A 88 1.12 3.30 -10.22
C ILE A 88 0.57 1.90 -9.92
N THR A 89 0.70 0.98 -10.88
CA THR A 89 0.19 -0.39 -10.78
C THR A 89 1.27 -1.38 -10.33
N VAL A 90 0.88 -2.63 -10.07
CA VAL A 90 1.83 -3.71 -9.80
C VAL A 90 2.79 -3.88 -10.98
N ARG A 91 2.28 -3.80 -12.21
CA ARG A 91 3.09 -3.84 -13.43
C ARG A 91 4.15 -2.75 -13.44
N ASP A 92 3.76 -1.50 -13.19
CA ASP A 92 4.71 -0.39 -13.11
C ASP A 92 5.79 -0.60 -12.05
N THR A 93 5.57 -1.46 -11.05
CA THR A 93 6.45 -1.64 -9.90
C THR A 93 7.44 -2.79 -10.09
N ILE A 94 7.01 -3.93 -10.64
CA ILE A 94 7.79 -5.19 -10.58
C ILE A 94 7.92 -5.96 -11.90
N ASP A 95 7.35 -5.49 -13.00
CA ASP A 95 7.32 -6.19 -14.30
C ASP A 95 8.71 -6.42 -14.93
N ASP A 96 9.71 -5.57 -14.63
CA ASP A 96 11.10 -5.69 -15.09
C ASP A 96 11.96 -6.65 -14.25
N LEU A 97 11.42 -7.25 -13.18
CA LEU A 97 12.19 -8.15 -12.32
C LEU A 97 12.33 -9.54 -12.94
N PRO A 98 13.53 -10.17 -12.89
CA PRO A 98 13.73 -11.51 -13.41
C PRO A 98 12.91 -12.54 -12.62
N ALA A 99 12.55 -13.64 -13.26
CA ALA A 99 11.77 -14.68 -12.60
C ALA A 99 12.59 -15.41 -11.52
N VAL A 100 11.97 -15.65 -10.36
CA VAL A 100 12.60 -16.44 -9.28
C VAL A 100 11.64 -17.46 -8.70
N GLY A 101 12.18 -18.56 -8.17
CA GLY A 101 11.41 -19.64 -7.55
C GLY A 101 11.01 -19.37 -6.10
N ASN A 102 10.16 -20.24 -5.55
CA ASN A 102 9.86 -20.28 -4.12
C ASN A 102 11.14 -20.52 -3.31
N GLY A 103 11.37 -19.72 -2.26
CA GLY A 103 12.59 -19.85 -1.45
C GLY A 103 13.86 -19.28 -2.09
N ALA A 104 13.74 -18.48 -3.15
CA ALA A 104 14.89 -17.81 -3.76
C ALA A 104 15.76 -17.07 -2.72
N SER A 105 17.05 -17.38 -2.71
CA SER A 105 18.01 -16.92 -1.69
C SER A 105 19.25 -16.23 -2.26
N LYS A 106 19.39 -16.16 -3.60
CA LYS A 106 20.51 -15.49 -4.27
C LYS A 106 20.42 -13.98 -4.04
N VAL A 107 21.37 -13.45 -3.27
CA VAL A 107 21.33 -12.06 -2.80
C VAL A 107 21.53 -11.05 -3.93
N ASN A 108 22.42 -11.37 -4.88
CA ASN A 108 22.75 -10.53 -6.03
C ASN A 108 22.39 -11.26 -7.32
N LEU A 109 21.58 -10.61 -8.15
CA LEU A 109 21.20 -11.02 -9.49
C LEU A 109 21.55 -9.90 -10.46
N GLU A 110 21.60 -10.22 -11.75
CA GLU A 110 21.63 -9.20 -12.79
C GLU A 110 20.19 -8.98 -13.25
N TYR A 111 19.88 -7.73 -13.64
CA TYR A 111 18.62 -7.50 -14.33
C TYR A 111 18.69 -8.08 -15.74
N GLU A 112 17.67 -8.84 -16.14
CA GLU A 112 17.61 -9.46 -17.46
C GLU A 112 17.08 -8.51 -18.54
N SER A 113 16.33 -7.49 -18.14
CA SER A 113 15.70 -6.52 -19.04
C SER A 113 15.90 -5.08 -18.56
N ASP A 114 15.72 -4.14 -19.48
CA ASP A 114 15.63 -2.71 -19.17
C ASP A 114 14.33 -2.38 -18.42
N PRO A 115 14.30 -1.29 -17.63
CA PRO A 115 13.09 -0.86 -16.94
C PRO A 115 12.00 -0.44 -17.95
N SER A 116 10.82 -1.06 -17.85
CA SER A 116 9.68 -0.84 -18.74
C SER A 116 8.88 0.42 -18.37
N SER A 117 8.72 0.71 -17.08
CA SER A 117 7.91 1.82 -16.57
C SER A 117 8.74 3.05 -16.17
N TRP A 118 8.10 4.22 -16.12
CA TRP A 118 8.71 5.42 -15.54
C TRP A 118 9.12 5.22 -14.07
N PHE A 119 8.29 4.49 -13.31
CA PHE A 119 8.56 4.22 -11.91
C PHE A 119 9.81 3.34 -11.75
N GLN A 120 9.96 2.30 -12.57
CA GLN A 120 11.14 1.43 -12.58
C GLN A 120 12.40 2.20 -12.97
N LYS A 121 12.34 3.05 -14.00
CA LYS A 121 13.45 3.93 -14.39
C LYS A 121 13.93 4.78 -13.21
N LYS A 122 12.97 5.34 -12.46
CA LYS A 122 13.26 6.21 -11.31
C LYS A 122 13.85 5.45 -10.11
N ILE A 123 13.27 4.30 -9.73
CA ILE A 123 13.74 3.54 -8.55
C ILE A 123 15.03 2.79 -8.84
N ARG A 124 15.25 2.33 -10.07
CA ARG A 124 16.43 1.57 -10.48
C ARG A 124 17.64 2.48 -10.69
N GLY A 125 17.43 3.67 -11.27
CA GLY A 125 18.54 4.57 -11.60
C GLY A 125 19.54 3.88 -12.54
N GLU A 126 20.82 3.93 -12.18
CA GLU A 126 21.93 3.33 -12.94
C GLU A 126 22.33 1.92 -12.44
N MET A 127 21.48 1.27 -11.62
CA MET A 127 21.80 -0.04 -11.06
C MET A 127 21.74 -1.14 -12.13
N ALA A 128 22.88 -1.80 -12.35
CA ALA A 128 22.99 -3.02 -13.15
C ALA A 128 22.77 -4.31 -12.33
N VAL A 129 23.03 -4.25 -11.02
CA VAL A 129 22.91 -5.40 -10.11
C VAL A 129 21.63 -5.26 -9.28
N LEU A 130 20.79 -6.30 -9.34
CA LEU A 130 19.60 -6.47 -8.55
C LEU A 130 19.94 -7.12 -7.21
N THR A 131 19.68 -6.42 -6.11
CA THR A 131 19.90 -6.93 -4.75
C THR A 131 18.59 -7.29 -4.07
N ASP A 132 18.62 -8.26 -3.15
CA ASP A 132 17.49 -8.62 -2.28
C ASP A 132 16.23 -9.09 -3.03
N HIS A 133 16.37 -9.60 -4.25
CA HIS A 133 15.29 -10.29 -4.94
C HIS A 133 15.17 -11.75 -4.46
N ILE A 134 14.91 -11.87 -3.17
CA ILE A 134 14.84 -13.12 -2.39
C ILE A 134 13.46 -13.28 -1.77
N SER A 135 12.97 -14.51 -1.66
CA SER A 135 11.62 -14.82 -1.15
C SER A 135 11.69 -15.80 0.01
N LYS A 136 10.68 -15.75 0.90
CA LYS A 136 10.49 -16.81 1.89
C LYS A 136 10.13 -18.13 1.19
N GLU A 137 10.70 -19.21 1.70
CA GLU A 137 10.32 -20.56 1.30
C GLU A 137 8.98 -20.93 1.95
N MET A 138 8.00 -21.26 1.11
CA MET A 138 6.74 -21.87 1.56
C MET A 138 6.93 -23.34 1.89
N ASN A 139 6.16 -23.83 2.86
CA ASN A 139 6.00 -25.26 3.05
C ASN A 139 5.34 -25.92 1.83
N GLU A 140 5.54 -27.23 1.68
CA GLU A 140 5.06 -28.02 0.55
C GLU A 140 3.56 -27.81 0.29
N LEU A 141 2.74 -27.88 1.33
CA LEU A 141 1.29 -27.72 1.20
C LEU A 141 0.88 -26.33 0.70
N ASN A 142 1.52 -25.26 1.18
CA ASN A 142 1.23 -23.90 0.72
C ASN A 142 1.77 -23.64 -0.68
N LEU A 143 2.88 -24.28 -1.07
CA LEU A 143 3.37 -24.23 -2.44
C LEU A 143 2.38 -24.91 -3.40
N ILE A 144 1.87 -26.10 -3.05
CA ILE A 144 0.82 -26.78 -3.82
C ILE A 144 -0.43 -25.89 -3.90
N ARG A 145 -0.87 -25.29 -2.79
CA ARG A 145 -1.99 -24.33 -2.81
C ARG A 145 -1.72 -23.17 -3.76
N CYS A 146 -0.55 -22.57 -3.72
CA CYS A 146 -0.17 -21.47 -4.61
C CYS A 146 -0.29 -21.89 -6.08
N GLN A 147 0.28 -23.04 -6.45
CA GLN A 147 0.21 -23.60 -7.81
C GLN A 147 -1.22 -23.86 -8.29
N ARG A 148 -2.15 -24.21 -7.38
CA ARG A 148 -3.55 -24.46 -7.73
C ARG A 148 -4.40 -23.20 -7.81
N ILE A 149 -3.89 -22.05 -7.37
CA ILE A 149 -4.60 -20.78 -7.51
C ILE A 149 -4.40 -20.23 -8.91
N PRO A 150 -5.49 -20.02 -9.68
CA PRO A 150 -5.40 -19.52 -11.05
C PRO A 150 -4.64 -18.20 -11.15
N LYS A 151 -3.85 -18.05 -12.22
CA LYS A 151 -3.10 -16.81 -12.55
C LYS A 151 -4.03 -15.78 -13.19
N ARG A 152 -5.04 -15.32 -12.45
CA ARG A 152 -5.99 -14.30 -12.90
C ARG A 152 -6.29 -13.31 -11.77
N PRO A 153 -6.62 -12.05 -12.10
CA PRO A 153 -7.00 -11.04 -11.11
C PRO A 153 -8.12 -11.53 -10.18
N GLY A 154 -7.95 -11.27 -8.88
CA GLY A 154 -8.94 -11.62 -7.86
C GLY A 154 -9.01 -13.10 -7.49
N ALA A 155 -8.13 -13.96 -8.01
CA ALA A 155 -8.02 -15.35 -7.57
C ALA A 155 -7.45 -15.43 -6.14
N ASP A 156 -8.15 -16.14 -5.27
CA ASP A 156 -7.80 -16.38 -3.87
C ASP A 156 -8.13 -17.82 -3.44
N TRP A 157 -8.09 -18.10 -2.13
CA TRP A 157 -8.36 -19.43 -1.57
C TRP A 157 -9.69 -20.04 -2.00
N GLN A 158 -10.70 -19.25 -2.37
CA GLN A 158 -12.02 -19.75 -2.80
C GLN A 158 -11.95 -20.43 -4.17
N CYS A 159 -10.88 -20.21 -4.93
CA CYS A 159 -10.63 -20.87 -6.21
C CYS A 159 -9.91 -22.22 -6.06
N LEU A 160 -9.52 -22.62 -4.84
CA LEU A 160 -8.88 -23.91 -4.62
C LEU A 160 -9.88 -25.05 -4.87
N PRO A 161 -9.49 -26.13 -5.57
CA PRO A 161 -10.33 -27.29 -5.74
C PRO A 161 -10.55 -28.02 -4.42
N ASP A 162 -11.76 -28.57 -4.25
CA ASP A 162 -12.12 -29.41 -3.11
C ASP A 162 -11.57 -30.83 -3.31
N GLU A 163 -10.26 -30.97 -3.10
CA GLU A 163 -9.54 -32.23 -3.23
C GLU A 163 -8.55 -32.44 -2.10
N LYS A 164 -8.10 -33.68 -1.95
CA LYS A 164 -7.04 -34.08 -1.03
C LYS A 164 -5.75 -34.29 -1.79
N VAL A 165 -4.65 -33.81 -1.21
CA VAL A 165 -3.31 -33.98 -1.78
C VAL A 165 -2.46 -34.84 -0.86
N LYS A 166 -1.64 -35.71 -1.45
CA LYS A 166 -0.66 -36.52 -0.73
C LYS A 166 0.67 -35.76 -0.70
N LEU A 167 1.16 -35.46 0.50
CA LEU A 167 2.44 -34.80 0.72
C LEU A 167 3.61 -35.78 0.62
N SER A 168 4.82 -35.26 0.48
CA SER A 168 6.08 -36.01 0.52
C SER A 168 6.23 -36.88 1.78
N THR A 169 5.66 -36.43 2.91
CA THR A 169 5.63 -37.16 4.18
C THR A 169 4.69 -38.36 4.19
N GLY A 170 3.91 -38.57 3.11
CA GLY A 170 2.87 -39.59 2.99
C GLY A 170 1.52 -39.19 3.57
N GLN A 171 1.43 -38.04 4.25
CA GLN A 171 0.17 -37.52 4.80
C GLN A 171 -0.79 -37.08 3.69
N ILE A 172 -2.07 -37.36 3.86
CA ILE A 172 -3.14 -36.93 2.96
C ILE A 172 -3.89 -35.78 3.65
N VAL A 173 -3.89 -34.60 3.05
CA VAL A 173 -4.44 -33.37 3.64
C VAL A 173 -5.38 -32.69 2.65
N ASP A 174 -6.44 -32.08 3.17
CA ASP A 174 -7.35 -31.24 2.38
C ASP A 174 -6.61 -30.01 1.86
N LEU A 175 -6.78 -29.73 0.56
CA LEU A 175 -6.13 -28.58 -0.06
C LEU A 175 -6.70 -27.27 0.49
N ILE A 176 -8.01 -27.20 0.70
CA ILE A 176 -8.68 -26.05 1.34
C ILE A 176 -8.42 -26.10 2.85
N PRO A 177 -7.79 -25.07 3.47
CA PRO A 177 -7.62 -25.06 4.91
C PRO A 177 -8.97 -25.03 5.63
N TRP A 178 -9.23 -26.02 6.47
CA TRP A 178 -10.50 -26.19 7.19
C TRP A 178 -10.98 -24.94 7.93
N CYS A 179 -10.07 -24.13 8.48
CA CYS A 179 -10.45 -22.92 9.21
C CYS A 179 -11.08 -21.83 8.33
N LEU A 180 -10.81 -21.80 7.02
CA LEU A 180 -11.29 -20.74 6.12
C LEU A 180 -12.81 -20.83 5.92
N PRO A 181 -13.40 -21.94 5.44
CA PRO A 181 -14.86 -22.04 5.32
C PRO A 181 -15.58 -21.86 6.66
N ASN A 182 -15.02 -22.42 7.74
CA ASN A 182 -15.68 -22.43 9.05
C ASN A 182 -15.79 -21.05 9.71
N THR A 183 -14.83 -20.17 9.43
CA THR A 183 -14.81 -18.81 10.01
C THR A 183 -15.09 -17.72 9.00
N ALA A 184 -15.25 -18.05 7.71
CA ALA A 184 -15.48 -17.14 6.60
C ALA A 184 -16.58 -16.11 6.86
N LYS A 185 -17.76 -16.53 7.34
CA LYS A 185 -18.88 -15.60 7.60
C LYS A 185 -18.53 -14.49 8.61
N ARG A 186 -17.65 -14.78 9.57
CA ARG A 186 -17.22 -13.81 10.60
C ARG A 186 -16.12 -12.86 10.11
N HIS A 187 -15.45 -13.21 9.01
CA HIS A 187 -14.27 -12.51 8.50
C HIS A 187 -14.41 -12.12 7.03
N ASN A 188 -15.62 -11.76 6.59
CA ASN A 188 -15.90 -11.31 5.23
C ASN A 188 -15.37 -12.29 4.15
N GLN A 189 -15.63 -13.58 4.34
CA GLN A 189 -15.21 -14.68 3.46
C GLN A 189 -13.68 -14.84 3.34
N TRP A 190 -12.89 -14.22 4.22
CA TRP A 190 -11.42 -14.25 4.12
C TRP A 190 -10.91 -13.87 2.72
N LYS A 191 -11.60 -12.95 2.04
CA LYS A 191 -11.27 -12.54 0.68
C LYS A 191 -9.81 -12.08 0.60
N GLY A 192 -9.10 -12.60 -0.38
CA GLY A 192 -7.68 -12.30 -0.62
C GLY A 192 -6.68 -13.18 0.11
N LEU A 193 -7.09 -14.06 1.05
CA LEU A 193 -6.15 -15.06 1.59
C LEU A 193 -5.69 -16.02 0.48
N PHE A 194 -4.39 -16.34 0.47
CA PHE A 194 -3.71 -17.00 -0.64
C PHE A 194 -3.86 -16.27 -1.99
N GLY A 195 -4.21 -14.98 -1.97
CA GLY A 195 -4.47 -14.21 -3.18
C GLY A 195 -3.21 -13.88 -3.97
N ARG A 196 -3.36 -13.82 -5.30
CA ARG A 196 -2.37 -13.26 -6.22
C ARG A 196 -2.54 -11.76 -6.37
N LEU A 197 -1.43 -11.05 -6.55
CA LEU A 197 -1.48 -9.67 -7.02
C LEU A 197 -2.08 -9.59 -8.43
N ASP A 198 -2.73 -8.46 -8.72
CA ASP A 198 -3.21 -8.10 -10.04
C ASP A 198 -2.22 -7.12 -10.68
N TRP A 199 -1.77 -7.40 -11.90
CA TRP A 199 -0.85 -6.55 -12.66
C TRP A 199 -1.36 -5.11 -12.83
N GLU A 200 -2.66 -4.95 -13.04
CA GLU A 200 -3.29 -3.65 -13.22
C GLU A 200 -3.80 -3.05 -11.90
N GLY A 201 -3.72 -3.83 -10.82
CA GLY A 201 -4.09 -3.41 -9.48
C GLY A 201 -2.97 -2.69 -8.73
N ASN A 202 -3.24 -2.39 -7.46
CA ASN A 202 -2.29 -1.77 -6.55
C ASN A 202 -1.69 -2.83 -5.62
N PHE A 203 -0.48 -2.58 -5.12
CA PHE A 203 0.05 -3.38 -4.02
C PHE A 203 -0.84 -3.25 -2.78
N PRO A 204 -1.17 -4.36 -2.10
CA PRO A 204 -1.73 -4.27 -0.76
C PRO A 204 -0.68 -3.73 0.20
N THR A 205 -1.10 -3.35 1.40
CA THR A 205 -0.19 -2.85 2.43
C THR A 205 0.98 -3.82 2.63
N SER A 206 2.21 -3.38 2.39
CA SER A 206 3.41 -4.18 2.63
C SER A 206 3.49 -4.52 4.12
N ILE A 207 3.43 -5.80 4.44
CA ILE A 207 3.47 -6.30 5.81
C ILE A 207 4.87 -6.74 6.21
N THR A 208 5.12 -6.75 7.52
CA THR A 208 6.43 -7.11 8.09
C THR A 208 6.78 -8.59 7.96
N ASP A 209 5.79 -9.43 7.65
CA ASP A 209 5.97 -10.84 7.37
C ASP A 209 4.89 -11.34 6.38
N PRO A 210 5.19 -11.43 5.08
CA PRO A 210 4.24 -11.90 4.09
C PRO A 210 3.93 -13.38 4.29
N GLN A 211 2.65 -13.68 4.50
CA GLN A 211 2.14 -15.03 4.71
C GLN A 211 0.78 -15.21 4.00
N PRO A 212 0.52 -16.37 3.36
CA PRO A 212 -0.73 -16.60 2.63
C PRO A 212 -1.99 -16.55 3.50
N MET A 213 -1.86 -16.98 4.77
CA MET A 213 -2.92 -16.90 5.79
C MET A 213 -2.76 -15.70 6.73
N GLY A 214 -1.86 -14.77 6.42
CA GLY A 214 -1.69 -13.54 7.17
C GLY A 214 -2.91 -12.61 7.04
N LYS A 215 -2.98 -11.55 7.83
CA LYS A 215 -4.14 -10.62 7.84
C LYS A 215 -4.46 -10.00 6.46
N VAL A 216 -3.44 -9.83 5.63
CA VAL A 216 -3.59 -9.33 4.25
C VAL A 216 -3.77 -10.48 3.28
N GLY A 217 -2.94 -11.52 3.38
CA GLY A 217 -3.06 -12.80 2.66
C GLY A 217 -2.80 -12.77 1.15
N MET A 218 -2.99 -11.62 0.50
CA MET A 218 -2.69 -11.40 -0.90
C MET A 218 -1.20 -11.11 -1.06
N CYS A 219 -0.40 -12.18 -1.08
CA CYS A 219 1.06 -12.09 -1.08
C CYS A 219 1.72 -12.96 -2.15
N PHE A 220 0.97 -13.49 -3.10
CA PHE A 220 1.53 -14.23 -4.23
C PHE A 220 1.83 -13.32 -5.40
N HIS A 221 2.91 -13.64 -6.11
CA HIS A 221 3.23 -13.00 -7.38
C HIS A 221 2.09 -13.24 -8.40
N PRO A 222 1.80 -12.28 -9.31
CA PRO A 222 0.75 -12.45 -10.31
C PRO A 222 0.89 -13.76 -11.11
N ASP A 223 2.09 -14.03 -11.63
CA ASP A 223 2.33 -15.17 -12.53
C ASP A 223 3.23 -16.29 -11.98
N GLN A 224 3.91 -16.06 -10.86
CA GLN A 224 4.92 -16.98 -10.33
C GLN A 224 4.37 -17.66 -9.06
N ASP A 225 4.71 -18.93 -8.86
CA ASP A 225 4.18 -19.73 -7.75
C ASP A 225 5.00 -19.55 -6.48
N ARG A 226 5.07 -18.29 -6.01
CA ARG A 226 5.85 -17.88 -4.85
C ARG A 226 5.22 -16.70 -4.12
N ILE A 227 5.69 -16.50 -2.88
CA ILE A 227 5.46 -15.25 -2.15
C ILE A 227 6.28 -14.12 -2.78
N LEU A 228 5.80 -12.89 -2.63
CA LEU A 228 6.53 -11.69 -3.02
C LEU A 228 7.92 -11.63 -2.35
N THR A 229 8.91 -11.21 -3.12
CA THR A 229 10.29 -11.04 -2.67
C THR A 229 10.44 -9.81 -1.77
N VAL A 230 11.56 -9.75 -1.06
CA VAL A 230 11.99 -8.56 -0.31
C VAL A 230 12.06 -7.33 -1.24
N ARG A 231 12.69 -7.45 -2.41
CA ARG A 231 12.79 -6.37 -3.40
C ARG A 231 11.44 -5.88 -3.91
N GLU A 232 10.50 -6.78 -4.21
CA GLU A 232 9.15 -6.40 -4.66
C GLU A 232 8.41 -5.61 -3.56
N CYS A 233 8.52 -6.05 -2.30
CA CYS A 233 7.98 -5.28 -1.17
C CYS A 233 8.68 -3.92 -1.01
N ALA A 234 10.00 -3.85 -1.19
CA ALA A 234 10.75 -2.58 -1.10
C ALA A 234 10.29 -1.58 -2.17
N ARG A 235 10.13 -2.05 -3.42
CA ARG A 235 9.61 -1.22 -4.52
C ARG A 235 8.17 -0.76 -4.29
N SER A 236 7.31 -1.61 -3.72
CA SER A 236 5.95 -1.21 -3.34
C SER A 236 5.89 -0.06 -2.32
N GLN A 237 6.93 0.08 -1.50
CA GLN A 237 7.09 1.20 -0.56
C GLN A 237 7.81 2.41 -1.19
N GLY A 238 8.31 2.30 -2.42
CA GLY A 238 9.05 3.35 -3.11
C GLY A 238 10.51 3.49 -2.67
N PHE A 239 11.13 2.43 -2.14
CA PHE A 239 12.58 2.41 -1.95
C PHE A 239 13.31 2.34 -3.29
N ALA A 240 14.42 3.07 -3.41
CA ALA A 240 15.34 2.90 -4.52
C ALA A 240 15.98 1.51 -4.49
N ASP A 241 16.32 0.97 -5.66
CA ASP A 241 16.95 -0.35 -5.77
C ASP A 241 18.35 -0.38 -5.16
N SER A 242 19.02 0.77 -5.07
CA SER A 242 20.29 0.96 -4.38
C SER A 242 20.20 0.94 -2.85
N TYR A 243 18.99 1.01 -2.28
CA TYR A 243 18.83 0.96 -0.83
C TYR A 243 19.14 -0.44 -0.28
N GLN A 244 19.98 -0.49 0.75
CA GLN A 244 20.47 -1.74 1.34
C GLN A 244 19.71 -2.08 2.61
N PHE A 245 19.19 -3.30 2.68
CA PHE A 245 18.56 -3.85 3.88
C PHE A 245 19.47 -4.87 4.56
N SER A 246 19.45 -4.92 5.89
CA SER A 246 20.35 -5.76 6.67
C SER A 246 19.64 -6.94 7.35
N GLY A 247 20.36 -8.05 7.57
CA GLY A 247 19.88 -9.20 8.33
C GLY A 247 19.18 -10.28 7.48
N THR A 248 18.39 -11.13 8.15
CA THR A 248 17.67 -12.24 7.51
C THR A 248 16.51 -11.76 6.64
N ILE A 249 15.96 -12.62 5.79
CA ILE A 249 14.78 -12.32 4.95
C ILE A 249 13.64 -11.71 5.79
N LEU A 250 13.36 -12.30 6.95
CA LEU A 250 12.33 -11.80 7.87
C LEU A 250 12.67 -10.41 8.43
N HIS A 251 13.93 -10.16 8.80
CA HIS A 251 14.36 -8.84 9.25
C HIS A 251 14.23 -7.78 8.16
N LYS A 252 14.51 -8.13 6.90
CA LYS A 252 14.36 -7.22 5.75
C LYS A 252 12.89 -6.89 5.48
N HIS A 253 12.00 -7.88 5.44
CA HIS A 253 10.55 -7.62 5.34
C HIS A 253 10.05 -6.76 6.50
N ARG A 254 10.53 -6.99 7.73
CA ARG A 254 10.16 -6.17 8.89
C ARG A 254 10.64 -4.71 8.77
N GLN A 255 11.86 -4.48 8.27
CA GLN A 255 12.35 -3.12 8.00
C GLN A 255 11.46 -2.41 6.98
N ILE A 256 11.13 -3.08 5.87
CA ILE A 256 10.30 -2.53 4.80
C ILE A 256 8.88 -2.25 5.29
N GLY A 257 8.23 -3.21 5.94
CA GLY A 257 6.84 -3.09 6.38
C GLY A 257 6.62 -2.09 7.53
N ASN A 258 7.66 -1.77 8.31
CA ASN A 258 7.60 -0.75 9.35
C ASN A 258 8.02 0.65 8.87
N ALA A 259 8.61 0.75 7.67
CA ALA A 259 9.10 2.01 7.16
C ALA A 259 7.95 2.94 6.72
N VAL A 260 8.22 4.24 6.74
CA VAL A 260 7.41 5.21 6.02
C VAL A 260 7.89 5.23 4.56
N PRO A 261 6.99 5.15 3.57
CA PRO A 261 7.36 5.26 2.16
C PRO A 261 8.25 6.49 1.90
N PRO A 262 9.44 6.34 1.29
CA PRO A 262 10.33 7.49 1.04
C PRO A 262 9.68 8.60 0.21
N THR A 263 8.80 8.25 -0.73
CA THR A 263 8.04 9.21 -1.54
C THR A 263 7.08 10.07 -0.71
N LEU A 264 6.42 9.45 0.28
CA LEU A 264 5.57 10.17 1.23
C LEU A 264 6.38 11.07 2.15
N ALA A 265 7.50 10.55 2.68
CA ALA A 265 8.41 11.33 3.52
C ALA A 265 8.99 12.54 2.77
N TYR A 266 9.34 12.38 1.49
CA TYR A 266 9.83 13.45 0.63
C TYR A 266 8.80 14.55 0.43
N ALA A 267 7.54 14.20 0.15
CA ALA A 267 6.46 15.17 0.00
C ALA A 267 6.23 15.98 1.29
N LEU A 268 6.18 15.31 2.45
CA LEU A 268 6.05 15.96 3.75
C LEU A 268 7.26 16.85 4.07
N GLY A 269 8.47 16.37 3.79
CA GLY A 269 9.71 17.13 3.99
C GLY A 269 9.77 18.39 3.13
N THR A 270 9.27 18.32 1.90
CA THR A 270 9.18 19.49 0.99
C THR A 270 8.27 20.56 1.59
N LYS A 271 7.07 20.18 2.06
CA LYS A 271 6.14 21.11 2.71
C LYS A 271 6.67 21.69 4.01
N LEU A 272 7.40 20.89 4.79
CA LEU A 272 8.06 21.38 5.99
C LEU A 272 9.16 22.42 5.65
N LYS A 273 9.95 22.15 4.60
CA LYS A 273 10.98 23.08 4.12
C LYS A 273 10.37 24.42 3.68
N GLU A 274 9.32 24.37 2.86
CA GLU A 274 8.58 25.57 2.43
C GLU A 274 8.13 26.41 3.64
N ALA A 275 7.52 25.78 4.65
CA ALA A 275 7.06 26.46 5.85
C ALA A 275 8.18 27.11 6.67
N ILE A 276 9.35 26.45 6.77
CA ILE A 276 10.52 26.98 7.46
C ILE A 276 11.09 28.19 6.71
N ASP A 277 11.21 28.08 5.38
CA ASP A 277 11.76 29.13 4.53
C ASP A 277 10.85 30.37 4.54
N SER A 278 9.53 30.20 4.47
CA SER A 278 8.56 31.30 4.62
C SER A 278 8.69 32.01 5.98
N LYS A 279 8.88 31.26 7.07
CA LYS A 279 9.04 31.87 8.40
C LYS A 279 10.34 32.69 8.51
N ARG A 280 11.43 32.21 7.92
CA ARG A 280 12.73 32.92 7.92
C ARG A 280 12.64 34.27 7.21
N LEU A 281 11.98 34.31 6.04
CA LEU A 281 11.76 35.53 5.28
C LEU A 281 10.93 36.55 6.08
N SER A 282 9.87 36.11 6.75
CA SER A 282 9.02 36.98 7.58
C SER A 282 9.67 37.53 8.87
N SER A 283 10.85 37.03 9.25
CA SER A 283 11.58 37.48 10.46
C SER A 283 12.73 38.44 10.15
N GLN A 284 12.94 38.77 8.87
CA GLN A 284 13.98 39.69 8.40
C GLN A 284 13.41 41.05 7.95
N GLU A 285 12.08 41.19 7.93
CA GLU A 285 11.32 42.45 7.76
C GLU A 285 10.90 43.00 9.13
#